data_AF-A0A970DVN3-F1
#
_entry.id   AF-A0A970DVN3-F1
#
_cell.length_a   1.000
_cell.length_b   1.000
_cell.length_c   1.000
_cell.angle_alpha   90.00
_cell.angle_beta   90.00
_cell.angle_gamma   90.00
#
_symmetry.space_group_name_H-M   'P 1'
#
loop_
_entity.id
_entity.type
_entity.pdbx_description
1 polymer ?
#
loop_
_entity_poly.entity_id
_entity_poly.type
_entity_poly.pdbx_seq_one_letter_code
_entity_poly.pdbx_strand_id
1 'polypeptide(L)'
;MGKRGTMLFIIAILCLGSSLLVQADKGAAEIPVVVKERAGLDWKNTPLTVGVPVAAGDKNFLNPPRVLDQWGREVPSQAILLSSPAATAVPKWWRITFL
;
A
#
# COMPACT_ATOMS: atom_id res chain seq x y z
N MET A 1 34.16 -29.83 23.05
CA MET A 1 33.27 -28.74 23.50
C MET A 1 32.35 -29.28 24.60
N GLY A 2 32.46 -28.75 25.83
CA GLY A 2 31.66 -29.21 26.96
C GLY A 2 30.20 -28.75 26.88
N LYS A 3 29.29 -29.44 27.57
CA LYS A 3 27.83 -29.17 27.61
C LYS A 3 27.47 -27.68 27.78
N ARG A 4 28.31 -26.93 28.50
CA ARG A 4 28.16 -25.48 28.74
C ARG A 4 28.42 -24.61 27.50
N GLY A 5 29.38 -25.00 26.64
CA GLY A 5 29.70 -24.28 25.41
C GLY A 5 28.60 -24.41 24.35
N THR A 6 28.02 -25.61 24.23
CA THR A 6 26.87 -25.86 23.33
C THR A 6 25.64 -25.07 23.78
N MET A 7 25.38 -25.00 25.09
CA MET A 7 24.26 -24.24 25.64
C MET A 7 24.38 -22.74 25.35
N LEU A 8 25.58 -22.16 25.50
CA LEU A 8 25.81 -20.75 25.18
C LEU A 8 25.63 -20.45 23.69
N PHE A 9 26.05 -21.37 22.82
CA PHE A 9 25.88 -21.23 21.37
C PHE A 9 24.40 -21.24 20.96
N ILE A 10 23.59 -22.11 21.57
CA ILE A 10 22.15 -22.19 21.31
C ILE A 10 21.45 -20.90 21.79
N ILE A 11 21.82 -20.39 22.97
CA ILE A 11 21.28 -19.13 23.49
C ILE A 11 21.65 -17.96 22.56
N ALA A 12 22.89 -17.89 22.08
CA ALA A 12 23.33 -16.85 21.16
C ALA A 12 22.54 -16.89 19.84
N ILE A 13 22.29 -18.08 19.29
CA ILE A 13 21.47 -18.26 18.07
C ILE A 13 20.02 -17.84 18.32
N LEU A 14 19.44 -18.19 19.46
CA LEU A 14 18.08 -17.78 19.83
C LEU A 14 17.96 -16.26 19.97
N CYS A 15 18.93 -15.61 20.62
CA CYS A 15 18.98 -14.16 20.77
C CYS A 15 19.12 -13.48 19.39
N LEU A 16 20.00 -13.97 18.52
CA LEU A 16 20.16 -13.43 17.17
C LEU A 16 18.88 -13.60 16.33
N GLY A 17 18.25 -14.77 16.41
CA GLY A 17 16.98 -15.06 15.73
C GLY A 17 15.85 -14.13 16.20
N SER A 18 15.80 -13.79 17.49
CA SER A 18 14.82 -12.84 18.03
C SER A 18 15.08 -11.40 17.60
N SER A 19 16.35 -10.99 17.42
CA SER A 19 16.69 -9.66 16.89
C SER A 19 16.46 -9.51 15.37
N LEU A 20 16.36 -10.63 14.65
CA LEU A 20 16.04 -10.68 13.23
C LEU A 20 14.54 -10.80 12.94
N LEU A 21 13.67 -10.70 13.96
CA LEU A 21 12.26 -10.39 13.78
C LEU A 21 12.13 -8.94 13.31
N VAL A 22 12.59 -8.69 12.09
CA VAL A 22 12.14 -7.58 11.26
C VAL A 22 10.63 -7.66 11.31
N GLN A 23 10.01 -6.65 11.91
CA GLN A 23 8.56 -6.51 11.86
C GLN A 23 8.19 -6.58 10.39
N ALA A 24 7.39 -7.60 10.02
CA ALA A 24 6.71 -7.59 8.75
C ALA A 24 5.90 -6.30 8.75
N ASP A 25 6.40 -5.29 8.05
CA ASP A 25 5.72 -4.03 7.91
C ASP A 25 4.33 -4.39 7.42
N LYS A 26 3.32 -4.05 8.22
CA LYS A 26 1.94 -4.02 7.73
C LYS A 26 1.85 -2.79 6.83
N GLY A 27 2.65 -2.79 5.77
CA GLY A 27 2.71 -1.74 4.79
C GLY A 27 1.28 -1.52 4.32
N ALA A 28 0.86 -0.25 4.34
CA ALA A 28 -0.44 0.15 3.85
C ALA A 28 -0.69 -0.57 2.52
N ALA A 29 -1.84 -1.21 2.36
CA ALA A 29 -2.12 -2.03 1.19
C ALA A 29 -1.95 -1.19 -0.09
N GLU A 30 -0.84 -1.37 -0.79
CA GLU A 30 -0.58 -0.72 -2.06
C GLU A 30 -1.43 -1.41 -3.13
N ILE A 31 -2.23 -0.61 -3.84
CA ILE A 31 -3.09 -1.10 -4.91
C ILE A 31 -2.37 -0.78 -6.23
N PRO A 32 -1.84 -1.77 -6.95
CA PRO A 32 -1.12 -1.51 -8.20
C PRO A 32 -2.11 -1.06 -9.28
N VAL A 33 -1.84 0.09 -9.89
CA VAL A 33 -2.57 0.60 -11.04
C VAL A 33 -1.70 0.46 -12.27
N VAL A 34 -2.16 -0.30 -13.26
CA VAL A 34 -1.44 -0.50 -14.53
C VAL A 34 -2.09 0.35 -15.60
N VAL A 35 -1.38 1.38 -16.06
CA VAL A 35 -1.77 2.19 -17.21
C VAL A 35 -1.09 1.62 -18.45
N LYS A 36 -1.89 1.28 -19.47
CA LYS A 36 -1.37 0.88 -20.78
C LYS A 36 -1.64 1.99 -21.77
N GLU A 37 -0.56 2.50 -22.38
CA GLU A 37 -0.67 3.47 -23.46
C GLU A 37 -1.38 2.87 -24.67
N ARG A 38 -2.36 3.60 -25.19
CA ARG A 38 -3.00 3.33 -26.47
C ARG A 38 -3.16 4.64 -27.23
N ALA A 39 -3.14 4.55 -28.56
CA ALA A 39 -3.37 5.68 -29.46
C ALA A 39 -2.41 6.89 -29.29
N GLY A 40 -1.18 6.66 -28.83
CA GLY A 40 -0.18 7.73 -28.67
C GLY A 40 -0.46 8.69 -27.51
N LEU A 41 -1.31 8.30 -26.55
CA LEU A 41 -1.55 9.07 -25.34
C LEU A 41 -0.34 8.98 -24.40
N ASP A 42 0.40 10.08 -24.28
CA ASP A 42 1.45 10.24 -23.26
C ASP A 42 0.80 10.49 -21.89
N TRP A 43 0.57 9.42 -21.15
CA TRP A 43 -0.07 9.48 -19.84
C TRP A 43 0.76 10.26 -18.81
N LYS A 44 2.08 10.37 -18.98
CA LYS A 44 2.95 11.10 -18.05
C LYS A 44 2.72 12.61 -18.08
N ASN A 45 2.12 13.10 -19.16
CA ASN A 45 1.79 14.51 -19.36
C ASN A 45 0.28 14.73 -19.46
N THR A 46 -0.53 13.70 -19.19
CA THR A 46 -1.99 13.78 -19.27
C THR A 46 -2.60 13.43 -17.93
N PRO A 47 -3.38 14.32 -17.29
CA PRO A 47 -4.08 13.99 -16.06
C PRO A 47 -4.97 12.75 -16.23
N LEU A 48 -4.73 11.72 -15.44
CA LEU A 48 -5.53 10.51 -15.41
C LEU A 48 -6.44 10.51 -14.20
N THR A 49 -7.67 10.02 -14.36
CA THR A 49 -8.62 9.82 -13.26
C THR A 49 -9.02 8.36 -13.16
N VAL A 50 -8.83 7.77 -11.98
CA VAL A 50 -9.14 6.36 -11.69
C VAL A 50 -10.13 6.25 -10.54
N GLY A 51 -10.95 5.21 -10.57
CA GLY A 51 -11.83 4.83 -9.47
C GLY A 51 -11.26 3.63 -8.73
N VAL A 52 -11.03 3.78 -7.43
CA VAL A 52 -10.53 2.69 -6.56
C VAL A 52 -11.64 2.28 -5.59
N PRO A 53 -12.12 1.01 -5.65
CA PRO A 53 -13.14 0.55 -4.73
C PRO A 53 -12.57 0.32 -3.34
N VAL A 54 -13.36 0.69 -2.33
CA VAL A 54 -13.02 0.56 -0.90
C VAL A 54 -14.10 -0.26 -0.22
N ALA A 55 -13.67 -1.27 0.53
CA ALA A 55 -14.55 -2.06 1.37
C ALA A 55 -15.16 -1.19 2.47
N ALA A 56 -16.46 -1.40 2.75
CA ALA A 56 -17.11 -0.67 3.83
C ALA A 56 -16.52 -1.07 5.20
N GLY A 57 -16.19 -0.07 6.02
CA GLY A 57 -15.67 -0.27 7.37
C GLY A 57 -14.14 -0.39 7.45
N ASP A 58 -13.42 -0.33 6.32
CA ASP A 58 -11.96 -0.33 6.35
C ASP A 58 -11.41 1.04 6.81
N LYS A 59 -10.81 1.05 8.00
CA LYS A 59 -10.25 2.24 8.65
C LYS A 59 -9.03 2.79 7.91
N ASN A 60 -8.38 1.99 7.07
CA ASN A 60 -7.20 2.41 6.32
C ASN A 60 -7.53 3.44 5.23
N PHE A 61 -8.80 3.53 4.84
CA PHE A 61 -9.26 4.43 3.76
C PHE A 61 -10.08 5.61 4.28
N LEU A 62 -9.96 5.94 5.56
CA LEU A 62 -10.48 7.21 6.12
C LEU A 62 -9.71 8.42 5.59
N ASN A 63 -8.43 8.22 5.28
CA ASN A 63 -7.57 9.24 4.71
C ASN A 63 -7.53 9.11 3.18
N PRO A 64 -7.37 10.23 2.47
CA PRO A 64 -7.12 10.20 1.03
C PRO A 64 -5.87 9.35 0.72
N PRO A 65 -5.94 8.45 -0.29
CA PRO A 65 -4.79 7.66 -0.71
C PRO A 65 -3.71 8.55 -1.33
N ARG A 66 -2.45 8.19 -1.10
CA ARG A 66 -1.28 8.75 -1.79
C ARG A 66 -1.08 8.00 -3.11
N VAL A 67 -0.65 8.72 -4.14
CA VAL A 67 -0.29 8.10 -5.42
C VAL A 67 1.22 8.07 -5.51
N LEU A 68 1.77 6.89 -5.80
CA LEU A 68 3.20 6.68 -6.01
C LEU A 68 3.45 6.40 -7.49
N ASP A 69 4.52 6.96 -8.03
CA ASP A 69 5.02 6.61 -9.36
C ASP A 69 5.71 5.22 -9.35
N GLN A 70 6.14 4.78 -10.53
CA GLN A 70 6.86 3.52 -10.71
C GLN A 70 8.21 3.43 -9.95
N TRP A 71 8.70 4.54 -9.41
CA TRP A 71 9.93 4.62 -8.60
C TRP A 71 9.63 4.82 -7.10
N GLY A 72 8.35 4.74 -6.69
CA GLY A 72 7.92 4.89 -5.30
C GLY A 72 7.89 6.34 -4.82
N ARG A 73 7.95 7.33 -5.71
CA ARG A 73 7.87 8.75 -5.34
C ARG A 73 6.41 9.20 -5.35
N GLU A 74 6.05 10.00 -4.36
CA GLU A 74 4.71 10.58 -4.32
C GLU A 74 4.51 11.60 -5.44
N VAL A 75 3.41 11.45 -6.18
CA VAL A 75 3.01 12.39 -7.22
C VAL A 75 1.84 13.25 -6.75
N PRO A 76 1.77 14.52 -7.21
CA PRO A 76 0.63 15.38 -6.93
C PRO A 76 -0.66 14.71 -7.39
N SER A 77 -1.60 14.56 -6.46
CA SER A 77 -2.87 13.90 -6.74
C SER A 77 -4.01 14.54 -5.96
N GLN A 78 -5.19 14.48 -6.55
CA GLN A 78 -6.44 14.83 -5.89
C GLN A 78 -7.23 13.55 -5.66
N ALA A 79 -7.64 13.29 -4.43
CA ALA A 79 -8.48 12.15 -4.08
C ALA A 79 -9.77 12.62 -3.42
N ILE A 80 -10.91 12.20 -3.96
CA ILE A 80 -12.25 12.53 -3.47
C ILE A 80 -12.99 11.24 -3.19
N LEU A 81 -13.48 11.08 -1.96
CA LEU A 81 -14.30 9.95 -1.58
C LEU A 81 -15.72 10.19 -2.10
N LEU A 82 -16.17 9.34 -3.01
CA LEU A 82 -17.53 9.43 -3.54
C LEU A 82 -18.51 8.90 -2.50
N SER A 83 -19.51 9.71 -2.17
CA SER A 83 -20.66 9.30 -1.38
C SER A 83 -21.52 8.34 -2.20
N SER A 84 -21.89 7.22 -1.58
CA SER A 84 -22.84 6.30 -2.20
C SER A 84 -24.26 6.89 -2.14
N PRO A 85 -25.06 6.84 -3.21
CA PRO A 85 -26.45 7.31 -3.19
C PRO A 85 -27.34 6.55 -2.20
N ALA A 86 -26.93 5.33 -1.82
CA ALA A 86 -27.62 4.51 -0.83
C ALA A 86 -26.67 4.22 0.35
N ALA A 87 -27.16 4.40 1.58
CA ALA A 87 -26.41 4.15 2.81
C ALA A 87 -25.87 2.72 2.95
N THR A 88 -26.38 1.79 2.13
CA THR A 88 -26.04 0.36 2.12
C THR A 88 -25.24 -0.10 0.90
N ALA A 89 -24.99 0.77 -0.10
CA ALA A 89 -24.27 0.36 -1.30
C ALA A 89 -22.76 0.31 -1.05
N VAL A 90 -22.26 -0.91 -0.84
CA VAL A 90 -20.86 -1.31 -0.83
C VAL A 90 -20.51 -1.79 -2.24
N PRO A 91 -19.38 -1.38 -2.85
CA PRO A 91 -18.25 -0.62 -2.29
C PRO A 91 -18.37 0.91 -2.41
N LYS A 92 -17.67 1.64 -1.52
CA LYS A 92 -17.39 3.08 -1.69
C LYS A 92 -16.26 3.25 -2.70
N TRP A 93 -16.11 4.44 -3.28
CA TRP A 93 -15.12 4.68 -4.32
C TRP A 93 -14.29 5.92 -4.03
N TRP A 94 -12.96 5.79 -4.08
CA TRP A 94 -12.09 6.95 -4.25
C TRP A 94 -12.01 7.28 -5.73
N ARG A 95 -12.33 8.53 -6.08
CA ARG A 95 -11.98 9.11 -7.37
C ARG A 95 -10.64 9.82 -7.20
N ILE A 96 -9.61 9.32 -7.87
CA ILE A 96 -8.24 9.82 -7.75
C ILE A 96 -7.82 10.37 -9.10
N THR A 97 -7.34 11.61 -9.14
CA THR A 97 -6.78 12.25 -10.33
C THR A 97 -5.31 12.58 -10.08
N PHE A 98 -4.41 12.20 -11.00
CA PHE A 98 -2.97 12.40 -10.87
C PHE A 98 -2.32 12.65 -12.24
N LEU A 99 -1.08 13.17 -12.20
CA LEU A 99 -0.19 13.44 -13.34
C LEU A 99 1.02 12.50 -13.28
#